data_AF-A0A8H5Y834-F1
#
_entry.id   AF-A0A8H5Y834-F1
#
_cell.length_a   1.000
_cell.length_b   1.000
_cell.length_c   1.000
_cell.angle_alpha   90.00
_cell.angle_beta   90.00
_cell.angle_gamma   90.00
#
_symmetry.space_group_name_H-M   'P 1'
#
loop_
_entity.id
_entity.type
_entity.pdbx_description
1 polymer ?
#
loop_
_entity_poly.entity_id
_entity_poly.type
_entity_poly.pdbx_seq_one_letter_code
_entity_poly.pdbx_strand_id
1 'polypeptide(L)'
;MSRNFENRQFVRRQILDANQVQKLALTLHRPSLGGFDIQNQAPPNGTPLPPGYHLVYFTPGGLESELGADGTDTSFNAPFAFTRRMWGGGRIEWAASSSFLSTAGPELRVGDEVEEATSLISATPKESRSAGEMVLVEVKKEYHGPRGLALTDYRSWIFRPEIKPLSRSSDFGLLVDADPRQPTLVRDESGRDGYKLNHFMMRIRDPKKSMEFYTKLMGMRTVFVLNAGPFTVYYLGYPQTDEHRVDLTKFAIDTITNLPHTLGLLELFHIHGSEKQQSGFYSTGNTPPNLGFGHLGFTVPNVSQALMRLRAQGVPVLKDIGPCEAPILISDWEKQRGVGVSVKGTDSELHPGYAKLLEQIAFIQDPYCLHPNVQGDAKHPEDMQGLLS
;
A
#
# COMPACT_ATOMS: atom_id res chain seq x y z
N MET A 1 8.75 -22.06 19.90
CA MET A 1 8.49 -22.44 18.50
C MET A 1 8.66 -23.93 18.26
N SER A 2 9.79 -24.53 18.65
CA SER A 2 10.04 -25.98 18.42
C SER A 2 8.90 -26.90 18.88
N ARG A 3 8.29 -26.67 20.05
CA ARG A 3 7.27 -27.58 20.62
C ARG A 3 5.95 -27.71 19.84
N ASN A 4 5.56 -26.73 19.03
CA ASN A 4 4.27 -26.79 18.30
C ASN A 4 4.35 -27.61 17.00
N PHE A 5 5.57 -27.80 16.48
CA PHE A 5 5.84 -28.52 15.24
C PHE A 5 6.81 -29.68 15.42
N GLU A 6 7.27 -29.91 16.65
CA GLU A 6 8.10 -31.05 17.02
C GLU A 6 7.38 -32.34 16.59
N ASN A 7 8.02 -33.11 15.71
CA ASN A 7 7.49 -34.34 15.11
C ASN A 7 6.30 -34.17 14.13
N ARG A 8 5.98 -32.96 13.67
CA ARG A 8 5.01 -32.77 12.59
C ARG A 8 5.67 -32.94 11.22
N GLN A 9 5.11 -33.85 10.44
CA GLN A 9 5.47 -34.07 9.04
C GLN A 9 4.24 -33.78 8.18
N PHE A 10 4.40 -32.97 7.14
CA PHE A 10 3.35 -32.73 6.15
C PHE A 10 3.64 -33.58 4.92
N VAL A 11 2.65 -34.35 4.49
CA VAL A 11 2.76 -35.24 3.33
C VAL A 11 1.79 -34.77 2.26
N ARG A 12 2.28 -34.63 1.03
CA ARG A 12 1.49 -34.29 -0.16
C ARG A 12 1.81 -35.26 -1.28
N ARG A 13 0.84 -35.53 -2.14
CA ARG A 13 1.04 -36.35 -3.35
C ARG A 13 0.63 -35.56 -4.58
N GLN A 14 1.41 -35.68 -5.63
CA GLN A 14 1.10 -35.08 -6.92
C GLN A 14 1.61 -35.96 -8.06
N ILE A 15 0.81 -36.07 -9.11
CA ILE A 15 1.25 -36.63 -10.39
C ILE A 15 2.06 -35.56 -11.11
N LEU A 16 3.28 -35.90 -11.53
CA LEU A 16 4.15 -35.01 -12.29
C LEU A 16 3.63 -34.85 -13.73
N ASP A 17 2.71 -33.91 -13.94
CA ASP A 17 2.08 -33.72 -15.24
C ASP A 17 3.03 -33.13 -16.28
N ALA A 18 2.84 -33.55 -17.54
CA ALA A 18 3.68 -33.16 -18.65
C ALA A 18 3.56 -31.67 -19.02
N ASN A 19 2.41 -31.05 -18.77
CA ASN A 19 2.14 -29.67 -19.17
C ASN A 19 2.91 -28.68 -18.30
N GLN A 20 2.98 -28.92 -17.00
CA GLN A 20 3.68 -28.07 -16.03
C GLN A 20 5.19 -28.06 -16.29
N VAL A 21 5.80 -29.23 -16.55
CA VAL A 21 7.24 -29.30 -16.90
C VAL A 21 7.52 -28.70 -18.28
N GLN A 22 6.62 -28.87 -19.26
CA GLN A 22 6.75 -28.26 -20.58
C GLN A 22 6.78 -26.73 -20.46
N LYS A 23 5.82 -26.16 -19.73
CA LYS A 23 5.74 -24.71 -19.50
C LYS A 23 7.02 -24.19 -18.85
N LEU A 24 7.51 -24.85 -17.79
CA LEU A 24 8.79 -24.48 -17.17
C LEU A 24 9.94 -24.49 -18.17
N ALA A 25 10.08 -25.58 -18.95
CA ALA A 25 11.16 -25.73 -19.90
C ALA A 25 11.14 -24.62 -20.97
N LEU A 26 9.96 -24.32 -21.52
CA LEU A 26 9.78 -23.25 -22.51
C LEU A 26 10.03 -21.86 -21.91
N THR A 27 9.60 -21.59 -20.68
CA THR A 27 9.93 -20.35 -19.94
C THR A 27 11.44 -20.18 -19.76
N LEU A 28 12.18 -21.28 -19.59
CA LEU A 28 13.64 -21.28 -19.51
C LEU A 28 14.34 -21.31 -20.89
N HIS A 29 13.61 -21.08 -21.98
CA HIS A 29 14.08 -21.15 -23.36
C HIS A 29 14.73 -22.51 -23.72
N ARG A 30 14.21 -23.61 -23.19
CA ARG A 30 14.67 -24.97 -23.51
C ARG A 30 13.61 -25.68 -24.35
N PRO A 31 13.79 -25.76 -25.68
CA PRO A 31 12.78 -26.30 -26.58
C PRO A 31 12.71 -27.83 -26.57
N SER A 32 13.65 -28.50 -25.89
CA SER A 32 13.68 -29.95 -25.79
C SER A 32 13.84 -30.43 -24.35
N LEU A 33 13.25 -31.60 -24.06
CA LEU A 33 13.32 -32.26 -22.76
C LEU A 33 13.45 -33.77 -22.93
N GLY A 34 14.47 -34.38 -22.33
CA GLY A 34 14.72 -35.82 -22.43
C GLY A 34 14.85 -36.34 -23.86
N GLY A 35 15.35 -35.51 -24.79
CA GLY A 35 15.51 -35.86 -26.21
C GLY A 35 14.28 -35.57 -27.10
N PHE A 36 13.17 -35.10 -26.53
CA PHE A 36 11.96 -34.75 -27.28
C PHE A 36 11.87 -33.25 -27.53
N ASP A 37 11.42 -32.84 -28.72
CA ASP A 37 10.97 -31.45 -28.98
C ASP A 37 9.62 -31.24 -28.30
N ILE A 38 9.54 -30.22 -27.44
CA ILE A 38 8.38 -29.93 -26.61
C ILE A 38 7.73 -28.58 -26.94
N GLN A 39 8.07 -27.93 -28.06
CA GLN A 39 7.48 -26.63 -28.41
C GLN A 39 5.98 -26.72 -28.67
N ASN A 40 5.54 -27.80 -29.34
CA ASN A 40 4.15 -27.96 -29.78
C ASN A 40 3.45 -29.15 -29.11
N GLN A 41 4.16 -29.98 -28.35
CA GLN A 41 3.62 -31.18 -27.70
C GLN A 41 4.27 -31.36 -26.33
N ALA A 42 3.50 -31.84 -25.35
CA ALA A 42 4.02 -32.12 -24.04
C ALA A 42 4.95 -33.36 -24.09
N PRO A 43 6.01 -33.42 -23.25
CA PRO A 43 6.88 -34.59 -23.19
C PRO A 43 6.07 -35.84 -22.78
N PRO A 44 6.37 -37.02 -23.34
CA PRO A 44 5.64 -38.25 -23.02
C PRO A 44 5.85 -38.70 -21.57
N ASN A 45 4.93 -39.53 -21.07
CA ASN A 45 5.12 -40.21 -19.78
C ASN A 45 6.42 -41.03 -19.79
N GLY A 46 7.16 -40.98 -18.69
CA GLY A 46 8.46 -41.60 -18.55
C GLY A 46 9.64 -40.69 -18.91
N THR A 47 9.43 -39.49 -19.47
CA THR A 47 10.51 -38.51 -19.71
C THR A 47 11.15 -38.09 -18.38
N PRO A 48 12.48 -38.21 -18.20
CA PRO A 48 13.17 -37.77 -16.98
C PRO A 48 13.04 -36.26 -16.74
N LEU A 49 12.76 -35.89 -15.49
CA LEU A 49 12.80 -34.49 -15.05
C LEU A 49 14.24 -34.07 -14.78
N PRO A 50 14.73 -32.98 -15.40
CA PRO A 50 16.02 -32.42 -15.07
C PRO A 50 16.12 -31.98 -13.60
N PRO A 51 17.34 -31.92 -13.03
CA PRO A 51 17.58 -31.33 -11.73
C PRO A 51 16.93 -29.95 -11.56
N GLY A 52 16.21 -29.76 -10.45
CA GLY A 52 15.50 -28.52 -10.13
C GLY A 52 14.09 -28.38 -10.73
N TYR A 53 13.68 -29.26 -11.65
CA TYR A 53 12.38 -29.13 -12.32
C TYR A 53 11.20 -29.59 -11.44
N HIS A 54 11.47 -30.31 -10.34
CA HIS A 54 10.45 -30.63 -9.34
C HIS A 54 9.89 -29.39 -8.62
N LEU A 55 10.57 -28.24 -8.69
CA LEU A 55 10.21 -27.02 -7.95
C LEU A 55 8.91 -26.35 -8.43
N VAL A 56 8.45 -26.64 -9.65
CA VAL A 56 7.15 -26.16 -10.14
C VAL A 56 5.98 -27.03 -9.68
N TYR A 57 6.27 -28.18 -9.09
CA TYR A 57 5.29 -29.06 -8.48
C TYR A 57 5.16 -28.76 -6.97
N PHE A 58 4.15 -29.35 -6.36
CA PHE A 58 3.80 -29.24 -4.94
C PHE A 58 3.51 -27.81 -4.50
N THR A 59 2.93 -27.01 -5.40
CA THR A 59 2.40 -25.68 -5.09
C THR A 59 1.32 -25.78 -3.99
N PRO A 60 1.13 -24.73 -3.17
CA PRO A 60 0.09 -24.74 -2.14
C PRO A 60 -1.29 -25.03 -2.75
N GLY A 61 -2.00 -26.03 -2.22
CA GLY A 61 -3.31 -26.46 -2.73
C GLY A 61 -4.50 -25.84 -1.99
N GLY A 62 -4.25 -24.97 -1.00
CA GLY A 62 -5.28 -24.30 -0.21
C GLY A 62 -5.90 -23.10 -0.93
N LEU A 63 -7.00 -22.60 -0.36
CA LEU A 63 -7.62 -21.35 -0.81
C LEU A 63 -6.71 -20.16 -0.47
N GLU A 64 -6.88 -19.04 -1.18
CA GLU A 64 -6.16 -17.79 -0.88
C GLU A 64 -6.37 -17.34 0.57
N SER A 65 -7.57 -17.59 1.13
CA SER A 65 -7.91 -17.31 2.53
C SER A 65 -7.13 -18.14 3.55
N GLU A 66 -6.48 -19.22 3.13
CA GLU A 66 -5.69 -20.13 3.98
C GLU A 66 -4.18 -19.83 3.92
N LEU A 67 -3.77 -18.92 3.03
CA LEU A 67 -2.39 -18.46 2.93
C LEU A 67 -2.04 -17.53 4.10
N GLY A 68 -0.75 -17.46 4.42
CA GLY A 68 -0.22 -16.48 5.36
C GLY A 68 -0.42 -15.06 4.85
N ALA A 69 -0.27 -14.08 5.75
CA ALA A 69 -0.40 -12.66 5.39
C ALA A 69 0.57 -12.21 4.27
N ASP A 70 1.64 -12.98 4.01
CA ASP A 70 2.59 -12.77 2.92
C ASP A 70 2.23 -13.54 1.62
N GLY A 71 1.06 -14.17 1.56
CA GLY A 71 0.61 -15.00 0.43
C GLY A 71 1.30 -16.36 0.35
N THR A 72 2.00 -16.81 1.39
CA THR A 72 2.72 -18.09 1.38
C THR A 72 2.02 -19.18 2.21
N ASP A 73 2.34 -20.44 1.90
CA ASP A 73 1.96 -21.62 2.68
C ASP A 73 2.36 -21.49 4.17
N THR A 74 1.44 -21.86 5.07
CA THR A 74 1.51 -21.72 6.53
C THR A 74 2.10 -22.92 7.30
N SER A 75 2.47 -24.02 6.63
CA SER A 75 2.83 -25.32 7.24
C SER A 75 3.97 -25.25 8.27
N PHE A 76 4.95 -24.36 8.07
CA PHE A 76 6.03 -24.10 9.04
C PHE A 76 6.36 -22.61 9.13
N ASN A 77 5.34 -21.77 9.26
CA ASN A 77 5.55 -20.33 9.45
C ASN A 77 5.98 -20.00 10.87
N ALA A 78 6.81 -18.96 11.01
CA ALA A 78 7.03 -18.36 12.30
C ALA A 78 5.72 -17.73 12.81
N PRO A 79 5.44 -17.78 14.13
CA PRO A 79 4.29 -17.11 14.71
C PRO A 79 4.39 -15.58 14.55
N PHE A 80 3.26 -14.92 14.72
CA PHE A 80 3.21 -13.47 14.89
C PHE A 80 4.26 -12.99 15.92
N ALA A 81 5.00 -11.89 15.69
CA ALA A 81 4.86 -10.88 14.63
C ALA A 81 5.72 -11.12 13.36
N PHE A 82 6.26 -12.33 13.17
CA PHE A 82 7.22 -12.64 12.10
C PHE A 82 6.52 -13.00 10.77
N THR A 83 5.85 -12.04 10.16
CA THR A 83 5.00 -12.25 8.96
C THR A 83 5.77 -12.14 7.65
N ARG A 84 6.96 -11.54 7.63
CA ARG A 84 7.72 -11.32 6.39
C ARG A 84 8.68 -12.46 6.13
N ARG A 85 8.36 -13.30 5.16
CA ARG A 85 9.21 -14.43 4.76
C ARG A 85 10.16 -14.06 3.63
N MET A 86 11.38 -14.57 3.73
CA MET A 86 12.43 -14.46 2.71
C MET A 86 13.09 -15.83 2.52
N TRP A 87 13.49 -16.13 1.29
CA TRP A 87 14.38 -17.26 1.01
C TRP A 87 15.78 -16.97 1.55
N GLY A 88 16.19 -17.68 2.60
CA GLY A 88 17.50 -17.55 3.22
C GLY A 88 18.59 -18.41 2.58
N GLY A 89 18.20 -19.44 1.82
CA GLY A 89 19.10 -20.39 1.20
C GLY A 89 18.50 -21.79 1.12
N GLY A 90 19.26 -22.72 0.57
CA GLY A 90 18.86 -24.12 0.51
C GLY A 90 19.92 -24.99 -0.17
N ARG A 91 19.70 -26.30 -0.12
CA ARG A 91 20.57 -27.31 -0.73
C ARG A 91 19.72 -28.48 -1.19
N ILE A 92 19.98 -28.98 -2.40
CA ILE A 92 19.29 -30.15 -2.93
C ILE A 92 20.31 -31.27 -3.08
N GLU A 93 19.96 -32.47 -2.62
CA GLU A 93 20.72 -33.71 -2.77
C GLU A 93 19.91 -34.68 -3.64
N TRP A 94 20.47 -35.10 -4.77
CA TRP A 94 19.87 -36.12 -5.62
C TRP A 94 20.33 -37.50 -5.19
N ALA A 95 19.40 -38.45 -5.11
CA ALA A 95 19.73 -39.81 -4.73
C ALA A 95 20.65 -40.47 -5.77
N ALA A 96 21.70 -41.16 -5.28
CA ALA A 96 22.57 -41.93 -6.14
C ALA A 96 21.82 -43.17 -6.68
N SER A 97 22.09 -43.54 -7.93
CA SER A 97 21.59 -44.81 -8.47
C SER A 97 22.24 -45.96 -7.71
N SER A 98 21.45 -46.69 -6.92
CA SER A 98 21.93 -47.77 -6.04
C SER A 98 21.69 -49.17 -6.61
N SER A 99 21.14 -49.30 -7.82
CA SER A 99 20.77 -50.60 -8.38
C SER A 99 21.74 -51.07 -9.47
N PHE A 100 22.41 -52.20 -9.19
CA PHE A 100 23.11 -52.99 -10.22
C PHE A 100 22.15 -53.76 -11.14
N LEU A 101 20.84 -53.74 -10.86
CA LEU A 101 19.80 -54.54 -11.53
C LEU A 101 18.82 -53.71 -12.37
N SER A 102 18.91 -52.37 -12.36
CA SER A 102 18.04 -51.45 -13.11
C SER A 102 18.87 -50.43 -13.88
N THR A 103 18.59 -50.25 -15.16
CA THR A 103 19.16 -49.17 -16.00
C THR A 103 18.52 -47.81 -15.74
N ALA A 104 17.40 -47.75 -15.01
CA ALA A 104 16.73 -46.52 -14.62
C ALA A 104 17.08 -46.16 -13.17
N GLY A 105 17.62 -44.96 -12.96
CA GLY A 105 17.91 -44.41 -11.64
C GLY A 105 16.65 -43.95 -10.89
N PRO A 106 16.77 -43.50 -9.62
CA PRO A 106 15.66 -43.02 -8.81
C PRO A 106 15.12 -41.65 -9.25
N GLU A 107 15.59 -41.11 -10.37
CA GLU A 107 15.16 -39.82 -10.92
C GLU A 107 13.65 -39.75 -11.15
N LEU A 108 13.07 -38.58 -10.94
CA LEU A 108 11.66 -38.33 -11.19
C LEU A 108 11.37 -38.27 -12.70
N ARG A 109 10.20 -38.77 -13.10
CA ARG A 109 9.77 -38.83 -14.50
C ARG A 109 8.35 -38.29 -14.65
N VAL A 110 8.07 -37.75 -15.84
CA VAL A 110 6.72 -37.31 -16.22
C VAL A 110 5.75 -38.48 -16.06
N GLY A 111 4.63 -38.24 -15.40
CA GLY A 111 3.60 -39.22 -15.11
C GLY A 111 3.82 -40.03 -13.81
N ASP A 112 4.94 -39.87 -13.11
CA ASP A 112 5.09 -40.45 -11.78
C ASP A 112 4.11 -39.81 -10.80
N GLU A 113 3.49 -40.61 -9.93
CA GLU A 113 2.91 -40.13 -8.69
C GLU A 113 4.01 -40.03 -7.63
N VAL A 114 4.25 -38.82 -7.14
CA VAL A 114 5.34 -38.50 -6.22
C VAL A 114 4.77 -38.04 -4.88
N GLU A 115 5.34 -38.55 -3.80
CA GLU A 115 5.07 -38.14 -2.44
C GLU A 115 6.14 -37.17 -1.95
N GLU A 116 5.72 -35.98 -1.50
CA GLU A 116 6.57 -34.98 -0.87
C GLU A 116 6.31 -34.98 0.64
N ALA A 117 7.36 -35.22 1.40
CA ALA A 117 7.35 -35.27 2.86
C ALA A 117 8.17 -34.10 3.42
N THR A 118 7.50 -33.07 3.95
CA THR A 118 8.16 -31.94 4.63
C THR A 118 8.26 -32.18 6.13
N SER A 119 9.44 -31.97 6.70
CA SER A 119 9.70 -31.97 8.15
C SER A 119 10.47 -30.73 8.58
N LEU A 120 10.22 -30.27 9.82
CA LEU A 120 10.98 -29.19 10.43
C LEU A 120 12.34 -29.72 10.92
N ILE A 121 13.43 -29.07 10.52
CA ILE A 121 14.78 -29.33 11.04
C ILE A 121 15.03 -28.44 12.26
N SER A 122 14.84 -27.13 12.10
CA SER A 122 15.11 -26.16 13.16
C SER A 122 14.23 -24.92 13.01
N ALA A 123 13.95 -24.26 14.13
CA ALA A 123 13.32 -22.94 14.16
C ALA A 123 14.03 -22.11 15.23
N THR A 124 15.02 -21.32 14.82
CA THR A 124 15.94 -20.62 15.72
C THR A 124 15.77 -19.10 15.63
N PRO A 125 15.55 -18.40 16.76
CA PRO A 125 15.61 -16.95 16.77
C PRO A 125 17.05 -16.49 16.50
N LYS A 126 17.20 -15.46 15.67
CA LYS A 126 18.48 -14.81 15.36
C LYS A 126 18.31 -13.31 15.41
N GLU A 127 19.39 -12.61 15.74
CA GLU A 127 19.45 -11.16 15.69
C GLU A 127 20.50 -10.74 14.67
N SER A 128 20.13 -9.92 13.70
CA SER A 128 21.06 -9.36 12.73
C SER A 128 21.41 -7.92 13.07
N ARG A 129 22.70 -7.61 12.99
CA ARG A 129 23.25 -6.25 13.19
C ARG A 129 22.63 -5.19 12.27
N SER A 130 22.15 -5.58 11.09
CA SER A 130 21.59 -4.64 10.09
C SER A 130 20.09 -4.81 9.86
N ALA A 131 19.50 -5.96 10.23
CA ALA A 131 18.14 -6.33 9.88
C ALA A 131 17.22 -6.62 11.08
N GLY A 132 17.72 -6.49 12.31
CA GLY A 132 16.96 -6.70 13.54
C GLY A 132 16.68 -8.18 13.83
N GLU A 133 15.67 -8.42 14.68
CA GLU A 133 15.20 -9.74 15.06
C GLU A 133 14.68 -10.53 13.85
N MET A 134 14.93 -11.84 13.82
CA MET A 134 14.39 -12.75 12.83
C MET A 134 14.29 -14.17 13.39
N VAL A 135 13.52 -15.02 12.70
CA VAL A 135 13.47 -16.46 12.95
C VAL A 135 13.97 -17.16 11.71
N LEU A 136 15.02 -17.96 11.87
CA LEU A 136 15.48 -18.89 10.84
C LEU A 136 14.74 -20.21 11.01
N VAL A 137 13.93 -20.56 10.02
CA VAL A 137 13.23 -21.85 9.95
C VAL A 137 13.89 -22.70 8.87
N GLU A 138 14.35 -23.88 9.24
CA GLU A 138 14.97 -24.84 8.34
C GLU A 138 14.05 -26.04 8.19
N VAL A 139 13.74 -26.42 6.96
CA VAL A 139 12.89 -27.57 6.64
C VAL A 139 13.61 -28.53 5.71
N LYS A 140 13.30 -29.82 5.85
CA LYS A 140 13.73 -30.91 4.97
C LYS A 140 12.52 -31.40 4.20
N LYS A 141 12.67 -31.56 2.89
CA LYS A 141 11.66 -32.11 1.98
C LYS A 141 12.22 -33.34 1.30
N GLU A 142 11.55 -34.48 1.45
CA GLU A 142 11.91 -35.73 0.78
C GLU A 142 10.90 -36.04 -0.30
N TYR A 143 11.37 -36.36 -1.50
CA TYR A 143 10.53 -36.68 -2.64
C TYR A 143 10.68 -38.16 -3.01
N HIS A 144 9.62 -38.92 -2.83
CA HIS A 144 9.56 -40.35 -3.11
C HIS A 144 8.73 -40.59 -4.35
N GLY A 145 9.37 -41.09 -5.41
CA GLY A 145 8.69 -41.58 -6.61
C GLY A 145 8.48 -43.09 -6.56
N PRO A 146 7.93 -43.67 -7.64
CA PRO A 146 7.71 -45.13 -7.75
C PRO A 146 9.00 -45.96 -7.63
N ARG A 147 10.17 -45.32 -7.79
CA ARG A 147 11.50 -45.94 -7.75
C ARG A 147 12.25 -45.67 -6.44
N GLY A 148 11.58 -45.14 -5.42
CA GLY A 148 12.15 -44.82 -4.11
C GLY A 148 12.45 -43.32 -3.93
N LEU A 149 13.33 -43.01 -2.97
CA LEU A 149 13.76 -41.64 -2.69
C LEU A 149 14.53 -41.08 -3.90
N ALA A 150 13.99 -40.03 -4.52
CA ALA A 150 14.57 -39.40 -5.70
C ALA A 150 15.51 -38.25 -5.32
N LEU A 151 15.11 -37.41 -4.37
CA LEU A 151 15.90 -36.28 -3.90
C LEU A 151 15.45 -35.81 -2.51
N THR A 152 16.36 -35.10 -1.84
CA THR A 152 16.13 -34.37 -0.59
C THR A 152 16.43 -32.89 -0.80
N ASP A 153 15.47 -32.01 -0.51
CA ASP A 153 15.58 -30.55 -0.59
C ASP A 153 15.56 -29.93 0.81
N TYR A 154 16.65 -29.26 1.18
CA TYR A 154 16.79 -28.49 2.40
C TYR A 154 16.54 -27.02 2.11
N ARG A 155 15.63 -26.40 2.85
CA ARG A 155 15.29 -24.98 2.67
C ARG A 155 15.43 -24.21 3.96
N SER A 156 15.99 -23.01 3.85
CA SER A 156 16.11 -22.05 4.93
C SER A 156 15.21 -20.86 4.63
N TRP A 157 14.24 -20.61 5.50
CA TRP A 157 13.37 -19.45 5.45
C TRP A 157 13.72 -18.50 6.58
N ILE A 158 13.85 -17.22 6.24
CA ILE A 158 14.04 -16.15 7.21
C ILE A 158 12.70 -15.45 7.37
N PHE A 159 12.14 -15.51 8.57
CA PHE A 159 10.98 -14.72 8.94
C PHE A 159 11.43 -13.49 9.70
N ARG A 160 11.02 -12.32 9.24
CA ARG A 160 11.27 -11.04 9.91
C ARG A 160 9.96 -10.51 10.47
N PRO A 161 10.02 -9.69 11.54
CA PRO A 161 8.90 -8.91 11.95
C PRO A 161 8.31 -8.16 10.76
N GLU A 162 7.00 -7.98 10.80
CA GLU A 162 6.30 -7.05 9.92
C GLU A 162 7.09 -5.74 9.81
N ILE A 163 7.15 -5.14 8.61
CA ILE A 163 7.64 -3.76 8.52
C ILE A 163 6.62 -2.99 9.32
N LYS A 164 6.98 -2.57 10.54
CA LYS A 164 6.27 -1.48 11.18
C LYS A 164 6.37 -0.35 10.17
N PRO A 165 5.27 0.07 9.53
CA PRO A 165 5.34 1.26 8.69
C PRO A 165 6.00 2.34 9.55
N LEU A 166 6.88 3.17 8.95
CA LEU A 166 7.26 4.45 9.53
C LEU A 166 6.00 5.03 10.14
N SER A 167 5.97 5.17 11.46
CA SER A 167 4.78 5.27 12.29
C SER A 167 3.69 6.16 11.67
N ARG A 168 2.89 5.59 10.76
CA ARG A 168 1.47 5.81 10.69
C ARG A 168 0.97 4.95 11.83
N SER A 169 0.78 5.63 12.96
CA SER A 169 0.00 5.13 14.07
C SER A 169 -0.96 4.00 13.69
N SER A 170 -0.75 2.87 14.32
CA SER A 170 -1.68 1.73 14.32
C SER A 170 -2.94 2.01 15.14
N ASP A 171 -3.36 3.27 15.25
CA ASP A 171 -4.50 3.72 16.04
C ASP A 171 -5.73 4.07 15.17
N PHE A 172 -5.63 3.95 13.85
CA PHE A 172 -6.73 4.26 12.94
C PHE A 172 -7.54 3.02 12.57
N GLY A 173 -8.42 2.62 13.48
CA GLY A 173 -9.54 1.71 13.19
C GLY A 173 -10.64 2.43 12.42
N LEU A 174 -10.37 2.91 11.21
CA LEU A 174 -11.32 3.74 10.47
C LEU A 174 -12.22 3.00 9.47
N LEU A 175 -12.21 1.68 9.50
CA LEU A 175 -13.05 0.84 8.64
C LEU A 175 -13.55 -0.41 9.37
N VAL A 176 -13.62 -0.41 10.71
CA VAL A 176 -14.03 -1.61 11.47
C VAL A 176 -15.54 -1.84 11.41
N ASP A 177 -16.33 -0.77 11.32
CA ASP A 177 -17.81 -0.85 11.22
C ASP A 177 -18.35 -0.70 9.80
N ALA A 178 -17.51 -0.31 8.83
CA ALA A 178 -17.86 -0.50 7.43
C ALA A 178 -17.69 -1.99 7.14
N ASP A 179 -18.78 -2.74 6.97
CA ASP A 179 -18.72 -4.18 6.67
C ASP A 179 -17.78 -4.43 5.46
N PRO A 180 -16.52 -4.85 5.69
CA PRO A 180 -15.56 -5.05 4.61
C PRO A 180 -15.84 -6.38 3.87
N ARG A 181 -16.88 -7.11 4.31
CA ARG A 181 -17.32 -8.41 3.77
C ARG A 181 -18.57 -8.30 2.92
N GLN A 182 -19.13 -7.10 2.72
CA GLN A 182 -19.88 -6.93 1.47
C GLN A 182 -18.85 -7.04 0.35
N PRO A 183 -19.02 -7.99 -0.59
CA PRO A 183 -18.14 -8.04 -1.74
C PRO A 183 -18.25 -6.68 -2.41
N THR A 184 -17.16 -5.91 -2.40
CA THR A 184 -16.99 -4.92 -3.44
C THR A 184 -16.72 -5.72 -4.70
N LEU A 185 -17.77 -6.33 -5.25
CA LEU A 185 -17.85 -6.84 -6.61
C LEU A 185 -17.97 -5.63 -7.55
N VAL A 186 -17.14 -4.60 -7.32
CA VAL A 186 -16.86 -3.63 -8.37
C VAL A 186 -15.83 -4.35 -9.24
N ARG A 187 -16.34 -5.06 -10.24
CA ARG A 187 -15.49 -5.42 -11.37
C ARG A 187 -15.11 -4.10 -12.03
N ASP A 188 -13.82 -3.84 -12.15
CA ASP A 188 -13.37 -2.78 -13.03
C ASP A 188 -14.02 -3.01 -14.41
N GLU A 189 -14.66 -2.00 -14.98
CA GLU A 189 -15.00 -2.11 -16.40
C GLU A 189 -13.67 -2.08 -17.14
N SER A 190 -13.47 -3.09 -17.97
CA SER A 190 -12.33 -3.16 -18.86
C SER A 190 -12.19 -1.84 -19.63
N GLY A 191 -10.98 -1.27 -19.64
CA GLY A 191 -10.68 -0.01 -20.35
C GLY A 191 -10.56 1.24 -19.49
N ARG A 192 -10.64 1.13 -18.15
CA ARG A 192 -10.36 2.23 -17.21
C ARG A 192 -8.95 2.20 -16.60
N ASP A 193 -8.14 1.21 -16.97
CA ASP A 193 -6.72 1.13 -16.60
C ASP A 193 -6.00 2.42 -17.02
N GLY A 194 -5.40 3.10 -16.04
CA GLY A 194 -4.65 4.33 -16.28
C GLY A 194 -5.42 5.63 -16.06
N TYR A 195 -6.69 5.59 -15.65
CA TYR A 195 -7.41 6.80 -15.22
C TYR A 195 -6.76 7.35 -13.94
N LYS A 196 -6.51 8.66 -13.93
CA LYS A 196 -5.79 9.34 -12.84
C LYS A 196 -6.46 10.67 -12.52
N LEU A 197 -6.66 10.94 -11.23
CA LEU A 197 -7.02 12.27 -10.77
C LEU A 197 -5.74 13.12 -10.67
N ASN A 198 -5.64 14.07 -11.56
CA ASN A 198 -4.42 14.84 -11.78
C ASN A 198 -4.30 16.05 -10.84
N HIS A 199 -5.32 16.89 -10.86
CA HIS A 199 -5.34 18.19 -10.19
C HIS A 199 -6.70 18.52 -9.60
N PHE A 200 -6.70 19.51 -8.71
CA PHE A 200 -7.91 20.19 -8.23
C PHE A 200 -7.80 21.68 -8.53
N MET A 201 -8.91 22.29 -8.92
CA MET A 201 -9.00 23.73 -9.10
C MET A 201 -9.70 24.37 -7.92
N MET A 202 -9.09 25.42 -7.37
CA MET A 202 -9.68 26.30 -6.37
C MET A 202 -9.74 27.72 -6.90
N ARG A 203 -10.92 28.33 -6.82
CA ARG A 203 -11.02 29.77 -7.03
C ARG A 203 -10.33 30.48 -5.88
N ILE A 204 -9.62 31.55 -6.19
CA ILE A 204 -8.93 32.36 -5.18
C ILE A 204 -9.31 33.83 -5.31
N ARG A 205 -9.46 34.50 -4.17
CA ARG A 205 -9.80 35.92 -4.09
C ARG A 205 -8.57 36.81 -4.34
N ASP A 206 -7.45 36.50 -3.70
CA ASP A 206 -6.22 37.31 -3.76
C ASP A 206 -5.01 36.41 -4.08
N PRO A 207 -4.46 36.49 -5.30
CA PRO A 207 -3.33 35.65 -5.70
C PRO A 207 -2.07 35.93 -4.89
N LYS A 208 -1.87 37.15 -4.36
CA LYS A 208 -0.67 37.44 -3.57
C LYS A 208 -0.66 36.61 -2.30
N LYS A 209 -1.78 36.58 -1.57
CA LYS A 209 -1.91 35.81 -0.33
C LYS A 209 -1.83 34.30 -0.58
N SER A 210 -2.56 33.81 -1.58
CA SER A 210 -2.54 32.38 -1.92
C SER A 210 -1.15 31.93 -2.39
N MET A 211 -0.48 32.70 -3.26
CA MET A 211 0.86 32.34 -3.73
C MET A 211 1.88 32.36 -2.59
N GLU A 212 1.84 33.36 -1.69
CA GLU A 212 2.70 33.40 -0.52
C GLU A 212 2.54 32.16 0.35
N PHE A 213 1.31 31.76 0.64
CA PHE A 213 1.02 30.56 1.43
C PHE A 213 1.49 29.29 0.72
N TYR A 214 0.98 29.01 -0.49
CA TYR A 214 1.23 27.72 -1.15
C TYR A 214 2.68 27.56 -1.60
N THR A 215 3.35 28.64 -2.03
CA THR A 215 4.74 28.52 -2.51
C THR A 215 5.77 28.67 -1.40
N LYS A 216 5.62 29.64 -0.49
CA LYS A 216 6.61 29.89 0.57
C LYS A 216 6.40 29.01 1.78
N LEU A 217 5.16 28.91 2.28
CA LEU A 217 4.87 28.20 3.53
C LEU A 217 4.69 26.70 3.28
N MET A 218 3.90 26.34 2.26
CA MET A 218 3.65 24.94 1.92
C MET A 218 4.73 24.36 0.99
N GLY A 219 5.55 25.21 0.36
CA GLY A 219 6.72 24.75 -0.39
C GLY A 219 6.42 24.23 -1.80
N MET A 220 5.23 24.50 -2.34
CA MET A 220 4.91 24.18 -3.73
C MET A 220 5.70 25.07 -4.71
N ARG A 221 5.78 24.66 -5.96
CA ARG A 221 6.49 25.35 -7.04
C ARG A 221 5.53 25.62 -8.19
N THR A 222 5.67 26.81 -8.76
CA THR A 222 4.91 27.19 -9.95
C THR A 222 5.34 26.33 -11.13
N VAL A 223 4.38 25.65 -11.73
CA VAL A 223 4.55 24.93 -12.99
C VAL A 223 4.38 25.92 -14.15
N PHE A 224 3.25 26.60 -14.21
CA PHE A 224 3.02 27.68 -15.16
C PHE A 224 1.98 28.68 -14.62
N VAL A 225 1.97 29.86 -15.24
CA VAL A 225 0.94 30.89 -15.03
C VAL A 225 0.37 31.25 -16.38
N LEU A 226 -0.95 31.19 -16.51
CA LEU A 226 -1.66 31.55 -17.74
C LEU A 226 -2.67 32.65 -17.43
N ASN A 227 -2.44 33.83 -17.99
CA ASN A 227 -3.43 34.91 -18.01
C ASN A 227 -4.30 34.75 -19.26
N ALA A 228 -5.60 34.50 -19.05
CA ALA A 228 -6.57 34.25 -20.11
C ALA A 228 -7.46 35.48 -20.41
N GLY A 229 -7.12 36.65 -19.89
CA GLY A 229 -7.91 37.87 -20.02
C GLY A 229 -8.62 38.20 -18.70
N PRO A 230 -9.88 37.77 -18.49
CA PRO A 230 -10.63 38.10 -17.28
C PRO A 230 -10.22 37.30 -16.04
N PHE A 231 -9.34 36.31 -16.20
CA PHE A 231 -8.81 35.49 -15.12
C PHE A 231 -7.36 35.07 -15.39
N THR A 232 -6.67 34.72 -14.32
CA THR A 232 -5.34 34.09 -14.34
C THR A 232 -5.41 32.77 -13.60
N VAL A 233 -4.80 31.72 -14.17
CA VAL A 233 -4.58 30.44 -13.48
C VAL A 233 -3.12 30.28 -13.09
N TYR A 234 -2.89 29.81 -11.88
CA TYR A 234 -1.58 29.46 -11.35
C TYR A 234 -1.57 27.96 -11.07
N TYR A 235 -0.80 27.20 -11.85
CA TYR A 235 -0.61 25.78 -11.62
C TYR A 235 0.58 25.55 -10.70
N LEU A 236 0.35 24.90 -9.57
CA LEU A 236 1.35 24.61 -8.55
C LEU A 236 1.50 23.10 -8.38
N GLY A 237 2.72 22.65 -8.06
CA GLY A 237 2.99 21.26 -7.72
C GLY A 237 4.27 21.10 -6.90
N TYR A 238 4.54 19.89 -6.42
CA TYR A 238 5.84 19.56 -5.85
C TYR A 238 6.76 18.93 -6.90
N PRO A 239 8.08 19.21 -6.86
CA PRO A 239 9.08 18.49 -7.64
C PRO A 239 8.94 16.97 -7.51
N GLN A 240 8.74 16.29 -8.64
CA GLN A 240 8.46 14.84 -8.68
C GLN A 240 9.72 13.96 -8.56
N THR A 241 10.90 14.50 -8.84
CA THR A 241 12.20 13.79 -8.81
C THR A 241 13.27 14.64 -8.13
N ASP A 242 14.42 14.05 -7.79
CA ASP A 242 15.53 14.81 -7.20
C ASP A 242 16.11 15.83 -8.19
N GLU A 243 16.12 15.52 -9.49
CA GLU A 243 16.49 16.46 -10.54
C GLU A 243 15.56 17.67 -10.58
N HIS A 244 14.24 17.46 -10.47
CA HIS A 244 13.26 18.54 -10.37
C HIS A 244 13.49 19.45 -9.14
N ARG A 245 14.05 18.92 -8.05
CA ARG A 245 14.34 19.71 -6.83
C ARG A 245 15.52 20.65 -7.03
N VAL A 246 16.44 20.30 -7.92
CA VAL A 246 17.64 21.09 -8.24
C VAL A 246 17.36 22.06 -9.39
N ASP A 247 16.58 21.64 -10.39
CA ASP A 247 16.21 22.44 -11.56
C ASP A 247 14.67 22.61 -11.66
N LEU A 248 14.20 23.75 -11.16
CA LEU A 248 12.78 24.11 -11.20
C LEU A 248 12.29 24.45 -12.61
N THR A 249 13.16 24.86 -13.51
CA THR A 249 12.80 25.12 -14.92
C THR A 249 12.51 23.80 -15.61
N LYS A 250 13.37 22.79 -15.40
CA LYS A 250 13.12 21.42 -15.86
C LYS A 250 11.84 20.85 -15.27
N PHE A 251 11.62 21.01 -13.97
CA PHE A 251 10.36 20.61 -13.32
C PHE A 251 9.13 21.20 -14.04
N ALA A 252 9.14 22.51 -14.31
CA ALA A 252 8.05 23.18 -15.00
C ALA A 252 7.84 22.62 -16.42
N ILE A 253 8.90 22.52 -17.22
CA ILE A 253 8.84 22.04 -18.61
C ILE A 253 8.33 20.59 -18.69
N ASP A 254 8.90 19.70 -17.88
CA ASP A 254 8.54 18.28 -17.89
C ASP A 254 7.10 18.08 -17.40
N THR A 255 6.68 18.85 -16.38
CA THR A 255 5.30 18.80 -15.87
C THR A 255 4.30 19.34 -16.90
N ILE A 256 4.61 20.43 -17.62
CA ILE A 256 3.74 20.93 -18.69
C ILE A 256 3.61 19.90 -19.81
N THR A 257 4.73 19.29 -20.20
CA THR A 257 4.77 18.29 -21.28
C THR A 257 3.98 17.03 -20.91
N ASN A 258 3.93 16.70 -19.62
CA ASN A 258 3.25 15.51 -19.10
C ASN A 258 2.06 15.87 -18.18
N LEU A 259 1.39 16.99 -18.47
CA LEU A 259 0.40 17.57 -17.57
C LEU A 259 -0.68 16.55 -17.19
N PRO A 260 -1.34 15.80 -18.10
CA PRO A 260 -2.41 14.86 -17.76
C PRO A 260 -2.00 13.70 -16.85
N HIS A 261 -0.70 13.36 -16.80
CA HIS A 261 -0.20 12.21 -16.05
C HIS A 261 0.48 12.58 -14.73
N THR A 262 0.67 13.87 -14.45
CA THR A 262 1.34 14.35 -13.24
C THR A 262 0.36 14.50 -12.08
N LEU A 263 0.50 13.68 -11.04
CA LEU A 263 -0.41 13.69 -9.89
C LEU A 263 -0.12 14.83 -8.91
N GLY A 264 -1.16 15.31 -8.22
CA GLY A 264 -1.02 16.20 -7.07
C GLY A 264 -0.75 17.66 -7.45
N LEU A 265 -1.31 18.12 -8.56
CA LEU A 265 -1.25 19.52 -8.96
C LEU A 265 -2.43 20.32 -8.35
N LEU A 266 -2.18 21.58 -8.05
CA LEU A 266 -3.17 22.53 -7.56
C LEU A 266 -3.30 23.69 -8.55
N GLU A 267 -4.49 23.90 -9.08
CA GLU A 267 -4.83 25.03 -9.94
C GLU A 267 -5.50 26.12 -9.11
N LEU A 268 -4.82 27.25 -8.95
CA LEU A 268 -5.41 28.44 -8.33
C LEU A 268 -6.00 29.34 -9.42
N PHE A 269 -7.32 29.52 -9.40
CA PHE A 269 -8.06 30.27 -10.41
C PHE A 269 -8.47 31.65 -9.88
N HIS A 270 -7.77 32.69 -10.33
CA HIS A 270 -8.01 34.07 -9.93
C HIS A 270 -8.85 34.80 -10.99
N ILE A 271 -10.08 35.16 -10.65
CA ILE A 271 -10.86 36.11 -11.46
C ILE A 271 -10.45 37.52 -11.10
N HIS A 272 -10.06 38.32 -12.08
CA HIS A 272 -9.58 39.68 -11.85
C HIS A 272 -10.70 40.55 -11.25
N GLY A 273 -10.35 41.35 -10.24
CA GLY A 273 -11.31 42.15 -9.49
C GLY A 273 -11.92 41.44 -8.29
N SER A 274 -11.76 40.12 -8.15
CA SER A 274 -12.21 39.40 -6.95
C SER A 274 -11.41 39.81 -5.69
N GLU A 275 -10.16 40.23 -5.85
CA GLU A 275 -9.31 40.74 -4.77
C GLU A 275 -9.85 42.02 -4.12
N LYS A 276 -10.71 42.75 -4.85
CA LYS A 276 -11.39 43.97 -4.38
C LYS A 276 -12.72 43.69 -3.68
N GLN A 277 -13.23 42.46 -3.79
CA GLN A 277 -14.45 42.04 -3.10
C GLN A 277 -14.18 41.77 -1.62
N GLN A 278 -15.23 41.84 -0.80
CA GLN A 278 -15.15 41.58 0.63
C GLN A 278 -14.58 40.19 0.96
N SER A 279 -14.07 40.02 2.18
CA SER A 279 -13.68 38.70 2.67
C SER A 279 -14.90 37.77 2.69
N GLY A 280 -14.70 36.49 2.34
CA GLY A 280 -15.81 35.54 2.18
C GLY A 280 -16.63 35.68 0.89
N PHE A 281 -16.16 36.48 -0.09
CA PHE A 281 -16.82 36.61 -1.40
C PHE A 281 -17.01 35.25 -2.11
N TYR A 282 -16.04 34.35 -1.98
CA TYR A 282 -16.22 32.98 -2.40
C TYR A 282 -16.42 32.08 -1.18
N SER A 283 -17.31 31.10 -1.33
CA SER A 283 -17.54 30.09 -0.29
C SER A 283 -16.37 29.10 -0.22
N THR A 284 -16.08 28.65 0.99
CA THR A 284 -15.08 27.62 1.29
C THR A 284 -15.57 26.21 1.00
N GLY A 285 -16.89 26.01 0.85
CA GLY A 285 -17.49 24.68 0.81
C GLY A 285 -17.87 24.11 2.18
N ASN A 286 -17.54 24.80 3.27
CA ASN A 286 -17.84 24.37 4.64
C ASN A 286 -18.73 25.36 5.41
N THR A 287 -19.25 26.39 4.72
CA THR A 287 -20.22 27.33 5.28
C THR A 287 -21.58 27.12 4.62
N PRO A 288 -22.62 26.77 5.39
CA PRO A 288 -24.00 26.66 4.87
C PRO A 288 -24.47 27.97 4.22
N PRO A 289 -25.33 27.90 3.19
CA PRO A 289 -25.93 26.70 2.60
C PRO A 289 -25.03 25.99 1.57
N ASN A 290 -23.82 26.49 1.33
CA ASN A 290 -22.95 26.04 0.22
C ASN A 290 -22.01 24.91 0.66
N LEU A 291 -22.52 23.91 1.38
CA LEU A 291 -21.73 22.76 1.81
C LEU A 291 -21.31 21.90 0.61
N GLY A 292 -20.07 21.42 0.59
CA GLY A 292 -19.52 20.62 -0.50
C GLY A 292 -18.04 20.28 -0.32
N PHE A 293 -17.15 21.11 -0.88
CA PHE A 293 -15.71 20.87 -0.83
C PHE A 293 -15.18 20.90 0.61
N GLY A 294 -14.62 19.79 1.09
CA GLY A 294 -14.21 19.63 2.49
C GLY A 294 -12.86 20.28 2.82
N HIS A 295 -11.77 19.75 2.28
CA HIS A 295 -10.41 20.23 2.59
C HIS A 295 -9.39 19.74 1.56
N LEU A 296 -8.20 20.36 1.56
CA LEU A 296 -7.01 19.82 0.91
C LEU A 296 -6.13 19.08 1.92
N GLY A 297 -5.71 17.87 1.57
CA GLY A 297 -4.79 17.06 2.38
C GLY A 297 -3.33 17.26 1.97
N PHE A 298 -2.48 17.65 2.91
CA PHE A 298 -1.02 17.75 2.69
C PHE A 298 -0.27 16.73 3.54
N THR A 299 0.69 16.04 2.92
CA THR A 299 1.68 15.24 3.66
C THR A 299 2.90 16.10 3.97
N VAL A 300 3.31 16.12 5.24
CA VAL A 300 4.53 16.80 5.69
C VAL A 300 5.44 15.81 6.44
N PRO A 301 6.77 16.01 6.44
CA PRO A 301 7.68 15.11 7.14
C PRO A 301 7.44 15.03 8.66
N ASN A 302 6.99 16.13 9.26
CA ASN A 302 6.66 16.21 10.69
C ASN A 302 5.59 17.29 10.92
N VAL A 303 4.42 16.90 11.43
CA VAL A 303 3.27 17.79 11.61
C VAL A 303 3.57 18.88 12.64
N SER A 304 4.13 18.53 13.79
CA SER A 304 4.45 19.50 14.85
C SER A 304 5.42 20.59 14.39
N GLN A 305 6.47 20.21 13.64
CA GLN A 305 7.41 21.18 13.08
C GLN A 305 6.77 22.07 12.00
N ALA A 306 5.89 21.51 11.17
CA ALA A 306 5.15 22.28 10.18
C ALA A 306 4.23 23.32 10.86
N LEU A 307 3.48 22.91 11.89
CA LEU A 307 2.61 23.80 12.64
C LEU A 307 3.37 24.91 13.35
N MET A 308 4.52 24.62 13.96
CA MET A 308 5.37 25.66 14.56
C MET A 308 5.79 26.72 13.54
N ARG A 309 6.18 26.31 12.32
CA ARG A 309 6.56 27.25 11.24
C ARG A 309 5.35 28.08 10.79
N LEU A 310 4.21 27.44 10.60
CA LEU A 310 2.98 28.10 10.15
C LEU A 310 2.49 29.12 11.18
N ARG A 311 2.49 28.76 12.47
CA ARG A 311 2.16 29.69 13.58
C ARG A 311 3.10 30.89 13.62
N ALA A 312 4.41 30.67 13.46
CA ALA A 312 5.38 31.75 13.43
C ALA A 312 5.16 32.74 12.27
N GLN A 313 4.45 32.31 11.21
CA GLN A 313 4.07 33.13 10.06
C GLN A 313 2.62 33.64 10.15
N GLY A 314 1.96 33.48 11.31
CA GLY A 314 0.62 34.00 11.59
C GLY A 314 -0.52 33.19 10.95
N VAL A 315 -0.27 31.96 10.51
CA VAL A 315 -1.33 31.09 9.97
C VAL A 315 -2.20 30.56 11.12
N PRO A 316 -3.52 30.80 11.10
CA PRO A 316 -4.43 30.27 12.12
C PRO A 316 -4.48 28.74 12.11
N VAL A 317 -4.27 28.13 13.27
CA VAL A 317 -4.45 26.69 13.47
C VAL A 317 -5.85 26.48 14.01
N LEU A 318 -6.69 25.83 13.21
CA LEU A 318 -8.09 25.56 13.54
C LEU A 318 -8.25 24.34 14.43
N LYS A 319 -7.37 23.35 14.23
CA LYS A 319 -7.27 22.16 15.06
C LYS A 319 -5.80 21.75 15.15
N ASP A 320 -5.29 21.66 16.38
CA ASP A 320 -3.94 21.13 16.62
C ASP A 320 -3.96 19.58 16.68
N ILE A 321 -2.77 18.96 16.71
CA ILE A 321 -2.62 17.55 17.06
C ILE A 321 -3.00 17.30 18.53
N GLY A 322 -3.42 16.08 18.85
CA GLY A 322 -3.86 15.64 20.17
C GLY A 322 -5.38 15.45 20.30
N PRO A 323 -5.84 15.01 21.48
CA PRO A 323 -7.26 14.81 21.78
C PRO A 323 -8.04 16.10 21.53
N CYS A 324 -9.11 16.00 20.75
CA CYS A 324 -9.99 17.13 20.45
C CYS A 324 -11.42 16.76 20.78
N GLU A 325 -12.08 17.57 21.61
CA GLU A 325 -13.51 17.43 21.94
C GLU A 325 -14.43 18.04 20.88
N ALA A 326 -13.88 18.82 19.93
CA ALA A 326 -14.66 19.48 18.88
C ALA A 326 -14.97 18.52 17.72
N PRO A 327 -16.21 18.58 17.19
CA PRO A 327 -16.84 17.47 16.51
C PRO A 327 -16.32 17.31 15.07
N ILE A 328 -16.43 16.08 14.59
CA ILE A 328 -16.72 15.64 13.22
C ILE A 328 -16.99 16.79 12.24
N LEU A 329 -16.51 16.67 11.00
CA LEU A 329 -16.77 17.50 9.80
C LEU A 329 -18.27 17.66 9.44
N ILE A 330 -19.14 17.93 10.40
CA ILE A 330 -20.60 18.00 10.31
C ILE A 330 -21.01 19.29 11.00
N SER A 331 -21.59 20.20 10.22
CA SER A 331 -22.03 21.51 10.68
C SER A 331 -23.28 21.42 11.57
N ASP A 332 -23.48 22.40 12.44
CA ASP A 332 -24.71 22.48 13.24
C ASP A 332 -25.95 22.69 12.37
N TRP A 333 -25.78 23.28 11.19
CA TRP A 333 -26.83 23.41 10.18
C TRP A 333 -27.32 22.04 9.67
N GLU A 334 -26.42 21.08 9.51
CA GLU A 334 -26.74 19.68 9.19
C GLU A 334 -27.39 18.98 10.39
N LYS A 335 -26.82 19.12 11.59
CA LYS A 335 -27.35 18.49 12.82
C LYS A 335 -28.77 18.95 13.14
N GLN A 336 -29.05 20.24 13.02
CA GLN A 336 -30.39 20.82 13.23
C GLN A 336 -31.44 20.26 12.24
N ARG A 337 -30.99 19.69 11.11
CA ARG A 337 -31.83 19.02 10.11
C ARG A 337 -31.84 17.51 10.25
N GLY A 338 -31.26 16.98 11.32
CA GLY A 338 -31.17 15.53 11.57
C GLY A 338 -30.09 14.83 10.74
N VAL A 339 -29.18 15.56 10.10
CA VAL A 339 -28.08 15.00 9.31
C VAL A 339 -26.82 14.89 10.16
N GLY A 340 -26.20 13.71 10.20
CA GLY A 340 -24.92 13.52 10.90
C GLY A 340 -24.99 13.64 12.42
N VAL A 341 -26.14 13.28 13.02
CA VAL A 341 -26.35 13.37 14.47
C VAL A 341 -25.72 12.17 15.18
N SER A 342 -24.73 12.44 16.03
CA SER A 342 -24.09 11.43 16.88
C SER A 342 -24.91 11.18 18.13
N VAL A 343 -25.31 9.92 18.36
CA VAL A 343 -26.01 9.49 19.56
C VAL A 343 -25.15 8.47 20.30
N LYS A 344 -24.95 8.65 21.60
CA LYS A 344 -24.08 7.78 22.41
C LYS A 344 -24.70 6.39 22.56
N GLY A 345 -23.92 5.34 22.34
CA GLY A 345 -24.34 3.95 22.43
C GLY A 345 -25.10 3.43 21.21
N THR A 346 -25.12 4.17 20.11
CA THR A 346 -25.69 3.75 18.82
C THR A 346 -24.59 3.63 17.76
N ASP A 347 -24.96 3.07 16.61
CA ASP A 347 -24.12 2.99 15.41
C ASP A 347 -23.77 4.37 14.80
N SER A 348 -24.49 5.42 15.19
CA SER A 348 -24.14 6.81 14.85
C SER A 348 -23.18 7.50 15.84
N GLU A 349 -22.77 6.83 16.93
CA GLU A 349 -21.74 7.35 17.82
C GLU A 349 -20.42 7.55 17.08
N LEU A 350 -19.66 8.58 17.43
CA LEU A 350 -18.32 8.79 16.88
C LEU A 350 -17.43 7.56 17.09
N HIS A 351 -17.06 6.90 16.00
CA HIS A 351 -16.24 5.69 16.08
C HIS A 351 -14.88 5.99 16.75
N PRO A 352 -14.49 5.24 17.81
CA PRO A 352 -13.24 5.49 18.54
C PRO A 352 -11.99 5.48 17.66
N GLY A 353 -11.98 4.67 16.61
CA GLY A 353 -10.87 4.63 15.64
C GLY A 353 -10.76 5.88 14.75
N TYR A 354 -11.87 6.57 14.48
CA TYR A 354 -11.85 7.87 13.81
C TYR A 354 -11.45 8.99 14.76
N ALA A 355 -11.89 8.96 16.02
CA ALA A 355 -11.44 9.92 17.03
C ALA A 355 -9.91 9.91 17.14
N LYS A 356 -9.31 8.72 17.21
CA LYS A 356 -7.86 8.53 17.17
C LYS A 356 -7.22 9.09 15.88
N LEU A 357 -7.86 8.94 14.71
CA LEU A 357 -7.43 9.61 13.44
C LEU A 357 -7.30 11.10 13.60
N LEU A 358 -8.35 11.71 14.09
CA LEU A 358 -8.36 13.15 14.23
C LEU A 358 -7.21 13.62 15.11
N GLU A 359 -6.80 12.89 16.15
CA GLU A 359 -5.68 13.30 17.02
C GLU A 359 -4.36 13.56 16.28
N GLN A 360 -4.16 12.99 15.10
CA GLN A 360 -2.89 13.12 14.38
C GLN A 360 -2.97 14.03 13.17
N ILE A 361 -4.17 14.47 12.83
CA ILE A 361 -4.42 15.42 11.76
C ILE A 361 -4.54 16.80 12.41
N ALA A 362 -3.84 17.77 11.85
CA ALA A 362 -4.04 19.17 12.18
C ALA A 362 -4.75 19.87 11.03
N PHE A 363 -5.61 20.83 11.37
CA PHE A 363 -6.25 21.69 10.41
C PHE A 363 -5.78 23.12 10.62
N ILE A 364 -5.44 23.76 9.52
CA ILE A 364 -5.03 25.16 9.45
C ILE A 364 -5.97 25.88 8.50
N GLN A 365 -6.10 27.19 8.67
CA GLN A 365 -6.91 28.00 7.78
C GLN A 365 -6.10 28.39 6.54
N ASP A 366 -6.65 28.11 5.37
CA ASP A 366 -6.12 28.62 4.11
C ASP A 366 -6.30 30.15 4.01
N PRO A 367 -5.36 30.91 3.42
CA PRO A 367 -5.49 32.36 3.24
C PRO A 367 -6.70 32.82 2.42
N TYR A 368 -7.29 31.94 1.60
CA TYR A 368 -8.57 32.14 0.91
C TYR A 368 -9.73 32.35 1.88
N CYS A 369 -9.61 31.78 3.07
CA CYS A 369 -10.71 31.50 3.98
C CYS A 369 -10.84 32.49 5.12
N LEU A 370 -10.23 33.68 5.00
CA LEU A 370 -10.29 34.72 6.03
C LEU A 370 -11.75 35.08 6.36
N HIS A 371 -12.32 34.39 7.33
CA HIS A 371 -13.56 34.78 7.95
C HIS A 371 -13.24 35.96 8.88
N PRO A 372 -13.99 37.07 8.84
CA PRO A 372 -13.65 38.29 9.56
C PRO A 372 -13.58 38.16 11.10
N ASN A 373 -13.98 37.01 11.68
CA ASN A 373 -14.14 36.84 13.13
C ASN A 373 -13.16 35.86 13.82
N VAL A 374 -12.13 35.32 13.15
CA VAL A 374 -11.18 34.43 13.83
C VAL A 374 -9.96 35.20 14.34
N GLN A 375 -10.08 35.71 15.56
CA GLN A 375 -8.95 36.19 16.36
C GLN A 375 -8.86 35.34 17.63
N GLY A 376 -7.98 34.34 17.64
CA GLY A 376 -7.66 33.54 18.83
C GLY A 376 -7.55 32.04 18.53
N ASP A 377 -6.81 31.33 19.39
CA ASP A 377 -6.86 29.86 19.45
C ASP A 377 -8.30 29.46 19.77
N ALA A 378 -8.97 28.78 18.84
CA ALA A 378 -10.33 28.28 19.05
C ALA A 378 -10.29 27.21 20.17
N LYS A 379 -10.64 27.61 21.39
CA LYS A 379 -10.67 26.73 22.57
C LYS A 379 -12.05 26.11 22.79
N HIS A 380 -13.08 26.63 22.13
CA HIS A 380 -14.45 26.15 22.24
C HIS A 380 -15.01 25.65 20.89
N PRO A 381 -15.87 24.62 20.88
CA PRO A 381 -16.43 24.04 19.66
C PRO A 381 -17.19 25.05 18.78
N GLU A 382 -17.75 26.09 19.41
CA GLU A 382 -18.48 27.18 18.77
C GLU A 382 -17.59 28.16 17.98
N ASP A 383 -16.29 28.25 18.33
CA ASP A 383 -15.32 29.10 17.64
C ASP A 383 -14.75 28.44 16.37
N MET A 384 -14.97 27.14 16.17
CA MET A 384 -14.49 26.35 15.03
C MET A 384 -15.53 26.23 13.88
N GLN A 385 -16.67 26.91 14.01
CA GLN A 385 -17.80 26.79 13.08
C GLN A 385 -17.44 27.24 11.66
N GLY A 386 -17.60 26.33 10.68
CA GLY A 386 -17.46 26.63 9.25
C GLY A 386 -16.05 26.94 8.78
N LEU A 387 -15.03 26.61 9.59
CA LEU A 387 -13.66 27.09 9.39
C LEU A 387 -12.75 26.15 8.64
N LEU A 388 -13.12 24.88 8.47
CA LEU A 388 -12.26 23.95 7.76
C LEU A 388 -12.25 24.34 6.30
N SER A 389 -11.10 24.82 5.86
CA SER A 389 -10.73 25.08 4.47
C SER A 389 -9.28 25.46 4.43
#